data_AF-A0A1I7TXY0-F1
#
_entry.id   AF-A0A1I7TXY0-F1
#
_cell.length_a   1.000
_cell.length_b   1.000
_cell.length_c   1.000
_cell.angle_alpha   90.00
_cell.angle_beta   90.00
_cell.angle_gamma   90.00
#
_symmetry.space_group_name_H-M   'P 1'
#
loop_
_entity.id
_entity.type
_entity.pdbx_description
1 polymer ?
#
loop_
_entity_poly.entity_id
_entity_poly.type
_entity_poly.pdbx_seq_one_letter_code
_entity_poly.pdbx_strand_id
1 'polypeptide(L)'
;MKSVKWSLLSFHFFSCFWDLGLSFLTTPFIFFPALAGYPLGILKDFGVKNEHQLYLMIVSGAYMLVAIVIVFENRLLILIGSNKFWRRFRIPWFILHFIVGGTFFIPTYLKIPDQEMAKAYFRRIAPCIPLYVNDDLVFVAVIETRFLLRAVGLLMLGGFLEIWTMAYLTDRMLGKQINLTMSVRTVELHRKFQKAFILQVNEF
;
A
#
# COMPACT_ATOMS: atom_id res chain seq x y z
N MET A 1 10.84 22.52 -7.37
CA MET A 1 10.81 21.28 -8.19
C MET A 1 11.67 20.12 -7.66
N LYS A 2 12.76 20.34 -6.87
CA LYS A 2 13.59 19.22 -6.35
C LYS A 2 12.82 18.23 -5.46
N SER A 3 11.90 18.70 -4.62
CA SER A 3 11.10 17.87 -3.70
C SER A 3 10.15 16.89 -4.41
N VAL A 4 9.58 17.29 -5.56
CA VAL A 4 8.60 16.45 -6.29
C VAL A 4 9.27 15.25 -6.96
N LYS A 5 10.51 15.42 -7.43
CA LYS A 5 11.29 14.33 -8.03
C LYS A 5 11.51 13.19 -7.04
N TRP A 6 11.85 13.53 -5.80
CA TRP A 6 12.06 12.53 -4.74
C TRP A 6 10.79 11.78 -4.39
N SER A 7 9.65 12.45 -4.25
CA SER A 7 8.38 11.72 -3.99
C SER A 7 7.95 10.82 -5.13
N LEU A 8 8.13 11.26 -6.38
CA LEU A 8 7.82 10.43 -7.54
C LEU A 8 8.76 9.23 -7.63
N LEU A 9 10.05 9.43 -7.34
CA LEU A 9 11.02 8.33 -7.28
C LEU A 9 10.68 7.32 -6.18
N SER A 10 10.32 7.80 -4.98
CA SER A 10 9.89 6.92 -3.88
C SER A 10 8.64 6.12 -4.25
N PHE A 11 7.63 6.76 -4.83
CA PHE A 11 6.44 6.06 -5.31
C PHE A 11 6.78 5.01 -6.36
N HIS A 12 7.59 5.37 -7.37
CA HIS A 12 8.01 4.44 -8.41
C HIS A 12 8.79 3.25 -7.84
N PHE A 13 9.71 3.50 -6.91
CA PHE A 13 10.46 2.45 -6.24
C PHE A 13 9.54 1.46 -5.51
N PHE A 14 8.60 1.95 -4.68
CA PHE A 14 7.70 1.06 -3.94
C PHE A 14 6.72 0.32 -4.86
N SER A 15 6.23 0.97 -5.92
CA SER A 15 5.39 0.32 -6.93
C SER A 15 6.14 -0.79 -7.66
N CYS A 16 7.35 -0.52 -8.17
CA CYS A 16 8.15 -1.56 -8.83
C CYS A 16 8.53 -2.68 -7.87
N PHE A 17 8.87 -2.34 -6.61
CA PHE A 17 9.17 -3.35 -5.59
C PHE A 17 7.96 -4.22 -5.27
N TRP A 18 6.76 -3.64 -5.19
CA TRP A 18 5.52 -4.37 -4.99
C TRP A 18 5.23 -5.33 -6.15
N ASP A 19 5.35 -4.85 -7.40
CA ASP A 19 5.11 -5.64 -8.60
C ASP A 19 6.11 -6.80 -8.73
N LEU A 20 7.41 -6.53 -8.52
CA LEU A 20 8.45 -7.56 -8.48
C LEU A 20 8.26 -8.51 -7.29
N GLY A 21 7.81 -7.97 -6.16
CA GLY A 21 7.49 -8.71 -4.95
C GLY A 21 6.42 -9.79 -5.21
N LEU A 22 5.33 -9.41 -5.86
CA LEU A 22 4.21 -10.28 -6.18
C LEU A 22 4.47 -11.20 -7.37
N SER A 23 5.23 -10.78 -8.38
CA SER A 23 5.43 -11.57 -9.60
C SER A 23 6.62 -12.51 -9.54
N PHE A 24 7.69 -12.10 -8.84
CA PHE A 24 8.98 -12.80 -8.89
C PHE A 24 9.50 -13.22 -7.51
N LEU A 25 9.45 -12.33 -6.51
CA LEU A 25 10.07 -12.62 -5.21
C LEU A 25 9.28 -13.64 -4.39
N THR A 26 7.98 -13.39 -4.21
CA THR A 26 7.11 -14.24 -3.38
C THR A 26 6.15 -15.07 -4.22
N THR A 27 5.61 -14.51 -5.31
CA THR A 27 4.63 -15.18 -6.20
C THR A 27 3.59 -15.95 -5.38
N PRO A 28 2.80 -15.25 -4.54
CA PRO A 28 2.04 -15.90 -3.48
C PRO A 28 0.81 -16.62 -4.05
N PHE A 29 0.69 -17.91 -3.75
CA PHE A 29 -0.52 -18.67 -4.04
C PHE A 29 -1.44 -18.65 -2.81
N ILE A 30 -2.52 -17.86 -2.85
CA ILE A 30 -3.37 -17.56 -1.69
C ILE A 30 -4.75 -18.22 -1.84
N PHE A 31 -5.19 -18.89 -0.77
CA PHE A 31 -6.55 -19.36 -0.59
C PHE A 31 -7.34 -18.31 0.19
N PHE A 32 -8.62 -18.15 -0.10
CA PHE A 32 -9.56 -17.35 0.71
C PHE A 32 -10.69 -18.27 1.17
N PRO A 33 -11.32 -18.05 2.34
CA PRO A 33 -11.29 -16.84 3.18
C PRO A 33 -10.25 -16.82 4.31
N ALA A 34 -9.60 -17.94 4.62
CA ALA A 34 -8.46 -17.96 5.54
C ALA A 34 -7.23 -17.44 4.79
N LEU A 35 -6.39 -16.58 5.39
CA LEU A 35 -5.15 -16.12 4.75
C LEU A 35 -4.12 -17.27 4.80
N ALA A 36 -4.31 -18.23 3.91
CA ALA A 36 -3.52 -19.45 3.80
C ALA A 36 -2.94 -19.55 2.40
N GLY A 37 -1.76 -20.14 2.26
CA GLY A 37 -1.09 -20.19 0.98
C GLY A 37 0.37 -20.54 1.08
N TYR A 38 1.07 -20.48 -0.04
CA TYR A 38 2.53 -20.63 -0.06
C TYR A 38 3.15 -19.81 -1.17
N PRO A 39 4.38 -19.29 -0.97
CA PRO A 39 5.10 -18.60 -2.01
C PRO A 39 5.60 -19.58 -3.08
N LEU A 40 5.64 -19.12 -4.32
CA LEU A 40 6.24 -19.81 -5.47
C LEU A 40 7.48 -19.09 -6.02
N GLY A 41 7.80 -17.92 -5.47
CA GLY A 41 8.90 -17.08 -5.94
C GLY A 41 10.26 -17.43 -5.35
N ILE A 42 11.30 -16.71 -5.82
CA ILE A 42 12.71 -17.01 -5.55
C ILE A 42 13.09 -16.94 -4.06
N LEU A 43 12.35 -16.19 -3.23
CA LEU A 43 12.62 -16.12 -1.80
C LEU A 43 12.40 -17.46 -1.09
N LYS A 44 11.51 -18.30 -1.63
CA LYS A 44 11.35 -19.68 -1.16
C LYS A 44 12.62 -20.50 -1.42
N ASP A 45 13.22 -20.35 -2.60
CA ASP A 45 14.43 -21.09 -2.98
C ASP A 45 15.65 -20.69 -2.13
N PHE A 46 15.69 -19.44 -1.67
CA PHE A 46 16.66 -18.95 -0.68
C PHE A 46 16.35 -19.36 0.77
N GLY A 47 15.28 -20.11 1.01
CA GLY A 47 14.91 -20.59 2.35
C GLY A 47 14.31 -19.51 3.27
N VAL A 48 13.83 -18.40 2.73
CA VAL A 48 13.15 -17.36 3.53
C VAL A 48 11.80 -17.90 4.00
N LYS A 49 11.54 -17.85 5.32
CA LYS A 49 10.30 -18.38 5.89
C LYS A 49 9.06 -17.61 5.40
N ASN A 50 7.94 -18.32 5.29
CA ASN A 50 6.69 -17.81 4.72
C ASN A 50 6.14 -16.61 5.50
N GLU A 51 6.25 -16.62 6.83
CA GLU A 51 5.81 -15.52 7.68
C GLU A 51 6.57 -14.21 7.38
N HIS A 52 7.87 -14.29 7.11
CA HIS A 52 8.71 -13.13 6.78
C HIS A 52 8.39 -12.60 5.38
N GLN A 53 8.17 -13.50 4.41
CA GLN A 53 7.77 -13.10 3.05
C GLN A 53 6.41 -12.38 3.07
N LEU A 54 5.43 -12.90 3.83
CA LEU A 54 4.13 -12.26 3.99
C LEU A 54 4.24 -10.88 4.64
N TYR A 55 5.02 -10.77 5.72
CA TYR A 55 5.26 -9.50 6.41
C TYR A 55 5.88 -8.46 5.46
N LEU A 56 6.93 -8.85 4.72
CA LEU A 56 7.61 -8.00 3.76
C LEU A 56 6.64 -7.46 2.71
N MET A 57 5.82 -8.33 2.12
CA MET A 57 4.83 -7.90 1.13
C MET A 57 3.85 -6.92 1.75
N ILE A 58 3.16 -7.28 2.83
CA ILE A 58 2.16 -6.40 3.46
C ILE A 58 2.71 -5.02 3.82
N VAL A 59 3.91 -4.94 4.41
CA VAL A 59 4.57 -3.66 4.74
C VAL A 59 4.90 -2.87 3.47
N SER A 60 5.40 -3.52 2.42
CA SER A 60 5.72 -2.84 1.16
C SER A 60 4.49 -2.21 0.50
N GLY A 61 3.33 -2.87 0.55
CA GLY A 61 2.06 -2.32 0.06
C GLY A 61 1.59 -1.12 0.88
N ALA A 62 1.72 -1.19 2.21
CA ALA A 62 1.42 -0.06 3.08
C ALA A 62 2.34 1.14 2.78
N TYR A 63 3.64 0.91 2.56
CA TYR A 63 4.59 1.98 2.21
C TYR A 63 4.35 2.56 0.83
N MET A 64 3.91 1.74 -0.13
CA MET A 64 3.44 2.20 -1.43
C MET A 64 2.26 3.18 -1.27
N LEU A 65 1.25 2.84 -0.45
CA LEU A 65 0.12 3.73 -0.17
C LEU A 65 0.59 5.07 0.44
N VAL A 66 1.50 5.04 1.42
CA VAL A 66 2.07 6.27 2.00
C VAL A 66 2.82 7.10 0.95
N ALA A 67 3.57 6.45 0.04
CA ALA A 67 4.26 7.13 -1.04
C ALA A 67 3.29 7.82 -2.02
N ILE A 68 2.14 7.21 -2.33
CA ILE A 68 1.07 7.82 -3.14
C ILE A 68 0.55 9.08 -2.44
N VAL A 69 0.23 9.01 -1.15
CA VAL A 69 -0.25 10.17 -0.37
C VAL A 69 0.77 11.31 -0.41
N ILE A 70 2.07 11.01 -0.25
CA ILE A 70 3.15 12.01 -0.33
C ILE A 70 3.22 12.67 -1.71
N VAL A 71 2.97 11.94 -2.80
CA VAL A 71 2.92 12.53 -4.15
C VAL A 71 1.79 13.56 -4.26
N PHE A 72 0.60 13.25 -3.77
CA PHE A 72 -0.53 14.18 -3.77
C PHE A 72 -0.29 15.38 -2.84
N GLU A 73 0.27 15.16 -1.65
CA GLU A 73 0.59 16.25 -0.74
C GLU A 73 1.69 17.17 -1.32
N ASN A 74 2.72 16.62 -1.96
CA ASN A 74 3.78 17.43 -2.55
C ASN A 74 3.28 18.34 -3.67
N ARG A 75 2.21 17.94 -4.37
CA ARG A 75 1.53 18.79 -5.35
C ARG A 75 0.80 19.94 -4.68
N LEU A 76 0.04 19.64 -3.64
CA LEU A 76 -0.64 20.65 -2.85
C LEU A 76 0.37 21.65 -2.26
N LEU A 77 1.52 21.17 -1.78
CA LEU A 77 2.58 21.99 -1.19
C LEU A 77 3.14 23.04 -2.16
N ILE A 78 3.22 22.74 -3.46
CA ILE A 78 3.67 23.72 -4.46
C ILE A 78 2.73 24.93 -4.49
N LEU A 79 1.43 24.71 -4.29
CA LEU A 79 0.40 25.74 -4.32
C LEU A 79 0.25 26.47 -2.98
N ILE A 80 0.38 25.77 -1.84
CA ILE A 80 0.36 26.35 -0.48
C ILE A 80 1.78 26.71 0.01
N GLY A 81 2.74 26.95 -0.89
CA GLY A 81 4.17 26.98 -0.56
C GLY A 81 4.59 27.93 0.58
N SER A 82 3.77 28.93 0.93
CA SER A 82 3.98 29.89 2.01
C SER A 82 3.49 29.45 3.40
N ASN A 83 2.71 28.37 3.53
CA ASN A 83 2.15 27.95 4.82
C ASN A 83 3.20 27.21 5.67
N LYS A 84 3.84 27.96 6.58
CA LYS A 84 4.86 27.45 7.52
C LYS A 84 4.31 26.39 8.47
N PHE A 85 3.05 26.49 8.87
CA PHE A 85 2.41 25.53 9.77
C PHE A 85 2.30 24.15 9.11
N TRP A 86 1.78 24.09 7.89
CA TRP A 86 1.64 22.83 7.14
C TRP A 86 2.98 22.14 6.91
N ARG A 87 4.02 22.91 6.53
CA ARG A 87 5.39 22.40 6.34
C ARG A 87 5.98 21.74 7.60
N ARG A 88 5.62 22.22 8.78
CA ARG A 88 6.06 21.62 10.04
C ARG A 88 5.22 20.41 10.43
N PHE A 89 3.91 20.47 10.22
CA PHE A 89 2.97 19.40 10.58
C PHE A 89 3.13 18.14 9.72
N ARG A 90 3.46 18.29 8.42
CA ARG A 90 3.58 17.15 7.50
C ARG A 90 4.67 16.14 7.87
N ILE A 91 5.76 16.58 8.50
CA ILE A 91 6.90 15.71 8.82
C ILE A 91 6.50 14.65 9.85
N PRO A 92 6.02 15.01 11.06
CA PRO A 92 5.53 14.01 12.01
C PRO A 92 4.33 13.23 11.49
N TRP A 93 3.47 13.84 10.65
CA TRP A 93 2.35 13.12 10.01
C TRP A 93 2.83 11.94 9.16
N PHE A 94 3.79 12.16 8.25
CA PHE A 94 4.30 11.08 7.41
C PHE A 94 5.19 10.08 8.16
N ILE A 95 5.93 10.53 9.18
CA ILE A 95 6.64 9.60 10.08
C ILE A 95 5.66 8.65 10.75
N LEU A 96 4.54 9.16 11.28
CA LEU A 96 3.50 8.33 11.88
C LEU A 96 2.91 7.34 10.87
N HIS A 97 2.69 7.75 9.62
CA HIS A 97 2.20 6.87 8.56
C HIS A 97 3.16 5.70 8.28
N PHE A 98 4.46 5.95 8.17
CA PHE A 98 5.45 4.89 7.98
C PHE A 98 5.56 3.98 9.20
N ILE A 99 5.42 4.52 10.42
CA ILE A 99 5.39 3.69 11.64
C ILE A 99 4.16 2.79 11.61
N VAL A 100 2.97 3.35 11.43
CA VAL A 100 1.70 2.59 11.39
C VAL A 100 1.74 1.56 10.27
N GLY A 101 2.17 1.92 9.06
CA GLY A 101 2.31 0.99 7.93
C GLY A 101 3.32 -0.12 8.18
N GLY A 102 4.37 0.13 8.98
CA GLY A 102 5.33 -0.89 9.38
C GLY A 102 4.83 -1.79 10.49
N THR A 103 4.01 -1.27 11.41
CA THR A 103 3.67 -1.99 12.65
C THR A 103 2.27 -2.59 12.68
N PHE A 104 1.34 -2.19 11.81
CA PHE A 104 -0.06 -2.63 11.89
C PHE A 104 -0.25 -4.15 11.75
N PHE A 105 0.66 -4.83 11.03
CA PHE A 105 0.59 -6.28 10.84
C PHE A 105 1.29 -7.08 11.95
N ILE A 106 2.10 -6.42 12.81
CA ILE A 106 2.84 -7.09 13.89
C ILE A 106 1.93 -7.93 14.81
N PRO A 107 0.75 -7.44 15.27
CA PRO A 107 -0.13 -8.25 16.11
C PRO A 107 -0.58 -9.55 15.46
N THR A 108 -0.80 -9.53 14.14
CA THR A 108 -1.16 -10.71 13.35
C THR A 108 0.03 -11.64 13.20
N TYR A 109 1.21 -11.08 12.90
CA TYR A 109 2.46 -11.82 12.79
C TYR A 109 2.82 -12.57 14.09
N LEU A 110 2.68 -11.92 15.25
CA LEU A 110 2.95 -12.53 16.55
C LEU A 110 1.91 -13.59 16.95
N LYS A 111 0.73 -13.59 16.32
CA LYS A 111 -0.38 -14.51 16.58
C LYS A 111 -0.55 -15.56 15.48
N ILE A 112 0.46 -15.76 14.63
CA ILE A 112 0.45 -16.85 13.65
C ILE A 112 0.23 -18.16 14.42
N PRO A 113 -0.81 -18.94 14.06
CA PRO A 113 -1.17 -20.14 14.81
C PRO A 113 -0.14 -21.26 14.61
N ASP A 114 -0.16 -22.22 15.52
CA ASP A 114 0.53 -23.49 15.31
C ASP A 114 0.08 -24.12 13.98
N GLN A 115 1.06 -24.51 13.15
CA GLN A 115 0.79 -24.91 11.77
C GLN A 115 0.15 -26.29 11.67
N GLU A 116 0.38 -27.21 12.61
CA GLU A 116 -0.28 -28.52 12.60
C GLU A 116 -1.78 -28.36 12.83
N MET A 117 -2.14 -27.61 13.89
CA MET A 117 -3.54 -27.30 14.20
C MET A 117 -4.20 -26.50 13.06
N ALA A 118 -3.51 -25.48 12.54
CA ALA A 118 -4.07 -24.59 11.53
C ALA A 118 -4.30 -25.29 10.19
N LYS A 119 -3.38 -26.17 9.75
CA LYS A 119 -3.57 -27.00 8.55
C LYS A 119 -4.72 -27.99 8.72
N ALA A 120 -4.83 -28.62 9.89
CA ALA A 120 -5.95 -29.53 10.18
C ALA A 120 -7.30 -28.81 10.12
N TYR A 121 -7.38 -27.58 10.67
CA TYR A 121 -8.56 -26.74 10.54
C TYR A 121 -8.82 -26.32 9.08
N PHE A 122 -7.78 -25.89 8.35
CA PHE A 122 -7.87 -25.51 6.95
C PHE A 122 -8.43 -26.64 6.07
N ARG A 123 -7.94 -27.88 6.23
CA ARG A 123 -8.46 -29.07 5.51
C ARG A 123 -9.94 -29.35 5.81
N ARG A 124 -10.43 -28.98 7.00
CA ARG A 124 -11.87 -29.11 7.36
C ARG A 124 -12.75 -28.06 6.67
N ILE A 125 -12.29 -26.81 6.60
CA ILE A 125 -13.06 -25.71 5.99
C ILE A 125 -12.96 -25.67 4.47
N ALA A 126 -11.88 -26.23 3.91
CA ALA A 126 -11.67 -26.39 2.48
C ALA A 126 -11.54 -27.89 2.14
N PRO A 127 -12.64 -28.68 2.20
CA PRO A 127 -12.58 -30.12 1.98
C PRO A 127 -12.22 -30.51 0.54
N CYS A 128 -12.42 -29.59 -0.42
CA CYS A 128 -12.20 -29.81 -1.85
C CYS A 128 -10.96 -29.06 -2.35
N ILE A 129 -9.79 -29.31 -1.76
CA ILE A 129 -8.54 -28.73 -2.25
C ILE A 129 -8.23 -29.34 -3.63
N PRO A 130 -7.96 -28.54 -4.67
CA PRO A 130 -7.61 -29.08 -5.99
C PRO A 130 -6.34 -29.95 -5.95
N LEU A 131 -6.31 -31.02 -6.75
CA LEU A 131 -5.20 -31.99 -6.77
C LEU A 131 -3.82 -31.40 -7.09
N TYR A 132 -3.77 -30.25 -7.77
CA TYR A 132 -2.52 -29.56 -8.08
C TYR A 132 -1.94 -28.77 -6.91
N VAL A 133 -2.69 -28.63 -5.81
CA VAL A 133 -2.24 -27.95 -4.59
C VAL A 133 -1.54 -28.96 -3.70
N ASN A 134 -0.30 -28.65 -3.34
CA ASN A 134 0.39 -29.37 -2.29
C ASN A 134 -0.04 -28.80 -0.93
N ASP A 135 -0.86 -29.56 -0.21
CA ASP A 135 -1.44 -29.17 1.07
C ASP A 135 -0.42 -29.16 2.21
N ASP A 136 0.64 -29.98 2.13
CA ASP A 136 1.74 -29.98 3.10
C ASP A 136 2.55 -28.68 3.06
N LEU A 137 2.59 -28.00 1.91
CA LEU A 137 3.28 -26.71 1.76
C LEU A 137 2.44 -25.51 2.22
N VAL A 138 1.13 -25.68 2.45
CA VAL A 138 0.23 -24.57 2.81
C VAL A 138 0.59 -24.00 4.17
N PHE A 139 1.00 -22.74 4.18
CA PHE A 139 1.17 -21.95 5.39
C PHE A 139 -0.11 -21.20 5.71
N VAL A 140 -0.61 -21.36 6.93
CA VAL A 140 -1.83 -20.67 7.39
C VAL A 140 -1.41 -19.49 8.26
N ALA A 141 -1.49 -18.28 7.70
CA ALA A 141 -1.12 -17.06 8.41
C ALA A 141 -2.22 -16.62 9.38
N VAL A 142 -3.48 -16.67 8.94
CA VAL A 142 -4.63 -16.21 9.74
C VAL A 142 -5.86 -17.05 9.43
N ILE A 143 -6.43 -17.67 10.47
CA ILE A 143 -7.71 -18.38 10.38
C ILE A 143 -8.87 -17.37 10.46
N GLU A 144 -8.84 -16.47 11.44
CA GLU A 144 -9.85 -15.43 11.62
C GLU A 144 -9.43 -14.09 11.01
N THR A 145 -9.79 -13.87 9.75
CA THR A 145 -9.34 -12.70 8.98
C THR A 145 -10.05 -11.39 9.35
N ARG A 146 -11.09 -11.41 10.20
CA ARG A 146 -11.93 -10.25 10.53
C ARG A 146 -11.14 -9.03 11.03
N PHE A 147 -10.23 -9.24 11.99
CA PHE A 147 -9.42 -8.15 12.54
C PHE A 147 -8.47 -7.57 11.48
N LEU A 148 -7.77 -8.45 10.75
CA LEU A 148 -6.83 -8.05 9.71
C LEU A 148 -7.54 -7.27 8.58
N LEU A 149 -8.66 -7.79 8.08
CA LEU A 149 -9.44 -7.15 7.01
C LEU A 149 -9.97 -5.78 7.45
N ARG A 150 -10.43 -5.65 8.71
CA ARG A 150 -10.84 -4.34 9.25
C ARG A 150 -9.67 -3.37 9.35
N ALA A 151 -8.52 -3.81 9.84
CA ALA A 151 -7.33 -2.96 9.95
C ALA A 151 -6.85 -2.48 8.56
N VAL A 152 -6.72 -3.40 7.60
CA VAL A 152 -6.36 -3.08 6.21
C VAL A 152 -7.40 -2.16 5.57
N GLY A 153 -8.69 -2.46 5.75
CA GLY A 153 -9.79 -1.65 5.22
C GLY A 153 -9.79 -0.23 5.76
N LEU A 154 -9.52 -0.03 7.05
CA LEU A 154 -9.40 1.30 7.67
C LEU A 154 -8.19 2.07 7.13
N LEU A 155 -7.04 1.42 6.96
CA LEU A 155 -5.85 2.04 6.38
C LEU A 155 -6.08 2.46 4.92
N MET A 156 -6.68 1.58 4.13
CA MET A 156 -7.03 1.87 2.73
C MET A 156 -8.02 3.04 2.66
N LEU A 157 -9.10 2.99 3.45
CA LEU A 157 -10.09 4.06 3.50
C LEU A 157 -9.47 5.40 3.91
N GLY A 158 -8.64 5.42 4.95
CA GLY A 158 -7.92 6.62 5.39
C GLY A 158 -7.02 7.19 4.29
N GLY A 159 -6.21 6.33 3.66
CA GLY A 159 -5.35 6.71 2.54
C GLY A 159 -6.13 7.28 1.35
N PHE A 160 -7.24 6.65 0.96
CA PHE A 160 -8.12 7.16 -0.09
C PHE A 160 -8.71 8.53 0.28
N LEU A 161 -9.22 8.70 1.50
CA LEU A 161 -9.77 9.97 1.96
C LEU A 161 -8.72 11.08 1.93
N GLU A 162 -7.48 10.80 2.33
CA GLU A 162 -6.37 11.74 2.23
C GLU A 162 -6.06 12.10 0.77
N ILE A 163 -5.91 11.11 -0.10
CA ILE A 163 -5.64 11.31 -1.53
C ILE A 163 -6.72 12.19 -2.16
N TRP A 164 -8.00 11.85 -1.97
CA TRP A 164 -9.13 12.59 -2.53
C TRP A 164 -9.24 14.00 -1.96
N THR A 165 -9.01 14.18 -0.66
CA THR A 165 -9.01 15.51 -0.03
C THR A 165 -7.89 16.38 -0.59
N MET A 166 -6.67 15.87 -0.69
CA MET A 166 -5.54 16.62 -1.24
C MET A 166 -5.72 16.91 -2.73
N ALA A 167 -6.26 15.96 -3.50
CA ALA A 167 -6.61 16.14 -4.90
C ALA A 167 -7.65 17.26 -5.08
N TYR A 168 -8.72 17.25 -4.28
CA TYR A 168 -9.76 18.28 -4.29
C TYR A 168 -9.21 19.67 -3.92
N LEU A 169 -8.42 19.75 -2.83
CA LEU A 169 -7.80 21.00 -2.40
C LEU A 169 -6.84 21.55 -3.47
N THR A 170 -6.06 20.68 -4.12
CA THR A 170 -5.15 21.05 -5.20
C THR A 170 -5.90 21.68 -6.37
N ASP A 171 -7.01 21.07 -6.82
CA ASP A 171 -7.82 21.61 -7.92
C ASP A 171 -8.46 22.96 -7.56
N ARG A 172 -9.00 23.08 -6.34
CA ARG A 172 -9.57 24.34 -5.83
C ARG A 172 -8.53 25.46 -5.81
N MET A 173 -7.29 25.16 -5.41
CA MET A 173 -6.22 26.13 -5.36
C MET A 173 -5.67 26.51 -6.73
N LEU A 174 -5.54 25.54 -7.62
CA LEU A 174 -5.20 25.78 -9.03
C LEU A 174 -6.19 26.77 -9.65
N GLY A 175 -7.50 26.58 -9.42
CA GLY A 175 -8.53 27.51 -9.89
C GLY A 175 -8.34 28.95 -9.39
N LYS A 176 -7.92 29.14 -8.13
CA LYS A 176 -7.61 30.48 -7.60
C LYS A 176 -6.37 31.10 -8.22
N GLN A 177 -5.34 30.29 -8.51
CA GLN A 177 -4.06 30.77 -9.05
C GLN A 177 -4.14 31.23 -10.52
N ILE A 178 -5.11 30.74 -11.30
CA ILE A 178 -5.41 31.23 -12.66
C ILE A 178 -5.60 32.75 -12.68
N ASN A 179 -6.29 33.28 -11.65
CA ASN A 179 -6.64 34.70 -11.58
C ASN A 179 -5.57 35.57 -10.92
N LEU A 180 -4.44 34.98 -10.51
CA LEU A 180 -3.41 35.67 -9.71
C LEU A 180 -2.05 35.64 -10.39
N THR A 181 -1.48 34.45 -10.58
CA THR A 181 -0.05 34.30 -10.87
C THR A 181 0.28 33.23 -11.92
N MET A 182 -0.64 32.31 -12.22
CA MET A 182 -0.39 31.20 -13.13
C MET A 182 -1.17 31.34 -14.44
N SER A 183 -0.54 31.01 -15.56
CA SER A 183 -1.23 30.94 -16.85
C SER A 183 -2.24 29.79 -16.90
N VAL A 184 -3.29 29.96 -17.71
CA VAL A 184 -4.32 28.93 -17.96
C VAL A 184 -3.68 27.61 -18.42
N ARG A 185 -2.71 27.67 -19.34
CA ARG A 185 -2.03 26.48 -19.89
C ARG A 185 -1.25 25.70 -18.81
N THR A 186 -0.63 26.40 -17.85
CA THR A 186 0.08 25.76 -16.74
C THR A 186 -0.88 25.04 -15.78
N VAL A 187 -2.06 25.61 -15.56
CA VAL A 187 -3.09 24.99 -14.71
C VAL A 187 -3.72 23.78 -15.38
N GLU A 188 -4.00 23.85 -16.69
CA GLU A 188 -4.45 22.69 -17.45
C GLU A 188 -3.45 21.54 -17.41
N LEU A 189 -2.15 21.83 -17.50
CA LEU A 189 -1.11 20.81 -17.38
C LEU A 189 -1.14 20.10 -16.02
N HIS A 190 -1.30 20.85 -14.92
CA HIS A 190 -1.41 20.27 -13.58
C HIS A 190 -2.66 19.40 -13.44
N ARG A 191 -3.81 19.84 -13.96
CA ARG A 191 -5.05 19.08 -13.96
C ARG A 191 -4.95 17.79 -14.79
N LYS A 192 -4.38 17.86 -15.99
CA LYS A 192 -4.16 16.68 -16.85
C LYS A 192 -3.28 15.67 -16.15
N PHE A 193 -2.17 16.11 -15.54
CA PHE A 193 -1.32 15.21 -14.75
C PHE A 193 -2.12 14.56 -13.63
N GLN A 194 -2.86 15.35 -12.82
CA GLN A 194 -3.59 14.83 -11.68
C GLN A 194 -4.64 13.80 -12.10
N LYS A 195 -5.36 14.04 -13.20
CA LYS A 195 -6.29 13.06 -13.78
C LYS A 195 -5.59 11.77 -14.19
N ALA A 196 -4.46 11.86 -14.89
CA ALA A 196 -3.69 10.68 -15.28
C ALA A 196 -3.23 9.86 -14.06
N PHE A 197 -2.81 10.54 -12.99
CA PHE A 197 -2.39 9.86 -11.77
C PHE A 197 -3.55 9.24 -10.99
N ILE A 198 -4.71 9.89 -10.92
CA ILE A 198 -5.92 9.31 -10.32
C ILE A 198 -6.36 8.07 -11.12
N LEU A 199 -6.30 8.12 -12.45
CA LEU A 199 -6.59 6.96 -13.29
C LEU A 199 -5.62 5.81 -12.99
N GLN A 200 -4.32 6.10 -12.93
CA GLN A 200 -3.31 5.09 -12.57
C GLN A 200 -3.56 4.46 -11.20
N VAL A 201 -4.01 5.22 -10.19
CA VAL A 201 -4.31 4.69 -8.85
C VAL A 201 -5.62 3.90 -8.82
N ASN A 202 -6.60 4.25 -9.66
CA ASN A 202 -7.90 3.57 -9.72
C ASN A 202 -7.90 2.29 -10.58
N GLU A 203 -6.84 2.05 -11.36
CA GLU A 203 -6.66 0.81 -12.14
C GLU A 203 -6.08 -0.36 -11.31
N PHE A 204 -5.77 -0.13 -10.03
CA PHE A 204 -5.39 -1.16 -9.04
C PHE A 204 -6.55 -1.45 -8.08
#